data_AF-A0A7I7M7S7-F1
#
_entry.id   AF-A0A7I7M7S7-F1
#
_cell.length_a   1.000
_cell.length_b   1.000
_cell.length_c   1.000
_cell.angle_alpha   90.00
_cell.angle_beta   90.00
_cell.angle_gamma   90.00
#
_symmetry.space_group_name_H-M   'P 1'
#
loop_
_entity.id
_entity.type
_entity.pdbx_description
1 polymer ?
#
loop_
_entity_poly.entity_id
_entity_poly.type
_entity_poly.pdbx_seq_one_letter_code
_entity_poly.pdbx_strand_id
1 'polypeptide(L)' 'MSVAQFRANLKLARDRRRLHARIRSLPDSSIRDELLAVAERYETAQG' A
#
# COMPACT_ATOMS: atom_id res chain seq x y z
N MET A 1 2.03 -22.87 -4.15
CA MET A 1 1.72 -21.89 -3.09
C MET A 1 0.95 -22.60 -1.98
N SER A 2 1.39 -22.49 -0.72
CA SER A 2 0.63 -23.04 0.41
C SER A 2 -0.59 -22.16 0.74
N VAL A 3 -1.59 -22.72 1.42
CA VAL A 3 -2.76 -21.96 1.91
C VAL A 3 -2.33 -20.81 2.83
N ALA A 4 -1.28 -21.01 3.63
CA ALA A 4 -0.70 -19.97 4.48
C ALA A 4 -0.12 -18.81 3.65
N GLN A 5 0.66 -19.12 2.61
CA GLN A 5 1.20 -18.11 1.68
C GLN A 5 0.06 -17.36 0.96
N PHE A 6 -1.01 -18.06 0.56
CA PHE A 6 -2.17 -17.44 -0.07
C PHE A 6 -2.86 -16.43 0.84
N ARG A 7 -3.12 -16.81 2.09
CA ARG A 7 -3.71 -15.90 3.08
C ARG A 7 -2.81 -14.71 3.39
N ALA A 8 -1.50 -14.93 3.48
CA ALA A 8 -0.54 -13.84 3.66
C ALA A 8 -0.57 -12.84 2.49
N ASN A 9 -0.57 -13.34 1.25
CA ASN A 9 -0.66 -12.50 0.05
C ASN A 9 -1.97 -11.71 0.00
N LEU A 10 -3.10 -12.34 0.34
CA LEU A 10 -4.38 -11.64 0.41
C LEU A 10 -4.39 -10.54 1.47
N LYS A 11 -3.79 -10.79 2.64
CA LYS A 11 -3.67 -9.79 3.71
C LYS A 11 -2.83 -8.60 3.24
N LEU A 12 -1.65 -8.86 2.68
CA LEU A 12 -0.77 -7.83 2.12
C LEU A 12 -1.48 -6.99 1.05
N ALA A 13 -2.15 -7.65 0.09
CA ALA A 13 -2.89 -6.94 -0.97
C ALA A 13 -4.06 -6.10 -0.44
N ARG A 14 -4.71 -6.53 0.64
CA ARG A 14 -5.77 -5.75 1.31
C ARG A 14 -5.18 -4.55 2.06
N ASP A 15 -4.09 -4.74 2.77
CA ASP A 15 -3.45 -3.68 3.57
C ASP A 15 -2.87 -2.58 2.66
N ARG A 16 -2.24 -2.97 1.53
CA ARG A 16 -1.79 -2.03 0.47
C ARG A 16 -2.93 -1.17 -0.06
N ARG A 17 -4.04 -1.79 -0.47
CA ARG A 17 -5.24 -1.06 -0.96
C ARG A 17 -5.78 -0.07 0.07
N ARG A 18 -5.80 -0.46 1.35
CA ARG A 18 -6.29 0.41 2.44
C ARG A 18 -5.36 1.59 2.70
N LEU A 19 -4.04 1.38 2.63
CA LEU A 19 -3.06 2.44 2.78
C LEU A 19 -3.24 3.50 1.71
N HIS A 20 -3.27 3.09 0.43
CA HIS A 20 -3.49 3.99 -0.70
C HIS A 20 -4.82 4.76 -0.61
N ALA A 21 -5.91 4.08 -0.21
CA ALA A 21 -7.20 4.73 -0.02
C ALA A 21 -7.16 5.80 1.09
N ARG A 22 -6.47 5.51 2.20
CA ARG A 22 -6.29 6.48 3.29
C ARG A 22 -5.49 7.70 2.85
N ILE A 23 -4.37 7.49 2.14
CA ILE A 23 -3.55 8.61 1.65
C ILE A 23 -4.38 9.48 0.68
N ARG A 24 -5.12 8.87 -0.25
CA ARG A 24 -5.98 9.61 -1.19
C ARG A 24 -7.15 10.35 -0.54
N SER A 25 -7.60 9.92 0.64
CA SER A 25 -8.62 10.64 1.41
C SER A 25 -8.11 11.89 2.12
N LEU A 26 -6.78 12.09 2.17
CA LEU A 26 -6.20 13.32 2.70
C LEU A 26 -6.43 14.49 1.72
N PRO A 27 -6.55 15.73 2.23
CA PRO A 27 -6.64 16.92 1.40
C PRO A 27 -5.46 17.05 0.42
N ASP A 28 -5.71 17.72 -0.71
CA ASP A 28 -4.68 18.09 -1.67
C ASP A 28 -3.56 18.85 -0.96
N SER A 29 -2.36 18.25 -0.93
CA SER A 29 -1.18 18.80 -0.28
C SER A 29 0.08 18.09 -0.78
N SER A 30 1.22 18.77 -0.72
CA SER A 30 2.52 18.15 -1.06
C SER A 30 2.81 16.93 -0.18
N ILE A 31 2.40 16.96 1.10
CA ILE A 31 2.56 15.85 2.03
C ILE A 31 1.82 14.60 1.53
N ARG A 32 0.61 14.75 0.99
CA ARG A 32 -0.12 13.62 0.43
C ARG A 32 0.64 13.00 -0.74
N ASP A 33 1.16 13.82 -1.63
CA ASP A 33 1.86 13.36 -2.82
C ASP A 33 3.19 12.67 -2.44
N GLU A 34 3.88 13.19 -1.43
CA GLU A 34 5.05 12.54 -0.84
C GLU A 34 4.71 11.18 -0.22
N LEU A 35 3.60 11.08 0.54
CA LEU A 35 3.14 9.82 1.13
C LEU A 35 2.80 8.77 0.07
N LEU A 36 2.16 9.18 -1.03
CA LEU A 36 1.91 8.29 -2.17
C LEU A 36 3.23 7.78 -2.76
N ALA A 37 4.17 8.68 -3.03
CA ALA A 37 5.46 8.32 -3.59
C ALA A 37 6.27 7.39 -2.66
N VAL A 38 6.21 7.60 -1.34
CA VAL A 38 6.83 6.71 -0.35
C VAL A 38 6.19 5.32 -0.38
N ALA A 39 4.86 5.25 -0.40
CA ALA A 39 4.13 3.99 -0.44
C ALA A 39 4.46 3.17 -1.70
N GLU A 40 4.47 3.82 -2.86
CA GLU A 40 4.85 3.18 -4.13
C GLU A 40 6.29 2.66 -4.11
N ARG A 41 7.25 3.45 -3.59
CA ARG A 41 8.64 3.00 -3.45
C ARG A 41 8.76 1.76 -2.57
N TYR A 42 8.05 1.74 -1.44
CA TYR A 42 8.07 0.60 -0.54
C TYR A 42 7.47 -0.64 -1.21
N GLU A 43 6.42 -0.49 -2.01
CA GLU A 43 5.83 -1.60 -2.77
C GLU A 43 6.77 -2.14 -3.85
N THR A 44 7.52 -1.27 -4.54
CA THR A 44 8.53 -1.69 -5.53
C THR A 44 9.77 -2.32 -4.91
N ALA A 45 10.17 -1.89 -3.70
CA ALA A 45 11.33 -2.47 -3.00
C ALA A 45 11.04 -3.85 -2.39
N GLN A 46 9.77 -4.16 -2.16
CA GLN A 46 9.29 -5.39 -1.53
C GLN A 46 8.67 -6.38 -2.54
N GLY A 47 8.73 -6.08 -3.84
CA GLY A 47 8.27 -6.93 -4.95
C GLY A 47 9.45 -7.56 -5.67
#